data_AF-A0AAE9N4A2-F1
#
_entry.id   AF-A0AAE9N4A2-F1
#
_cell.length_a   1.000
_cell.length_b   1.000
_cell.length_c   1.000
_cell.angle_alpha   90.00
_cell.angle_beta   90.00
_cell.angle_gamma   90.00
#
_symmetry.space_group_name_H-M   'P 1'
#
loop_
_entity.id
_entity.type
_entity.pdbx_description
1 polymer ?
#
loop_
_entity_poly.entity_id
_entity_poly.type
_entity_poly.pdbx_seq_one_letter_code
_entity_poly.pdbx_strand_id
1 'polypeptide(L)' 'MSTIIENGTCPEERVFQGKLNELSSETEQAVSPALIVVGSVTQLHNKLDWFGR' A
#
# COMPACT_ATOMS: atom_id res chain seq x y z
N MET A 1 -6.31 9.46 -2.61
CA MET A 1 -5.68 8.60 -1.61
C MET A 1 -5.30 7.31 -2.32
N SER A 2 -4.07 6.87 -2.14
CA SER A 2 -3.47 5.69 -2.76
C SER A 2 -2.79 4.83 -1.70
N THR A 3 -2.74 3.53 -1.96
CA THR A 3 -2.02 2.55 -1.13
C THR A 3 -1.18 1.69 -2.05
N ILE A 4 0.06 1.43 -1.66
CA ILE A 4 0.96 0.50 -2.32
C ILE A 4 1.18 -0.67 -1.35
N ILE A 5 1.00 -1.90 -1.82
CA ILE A 5 1.22 -3.12 -1.05
C ILE A 5 2.32 -3.91 -1.75
N GLU A 6 3.45 -4.09 -1.11
CA GLU A 6 4.52 -4.96 -1.58
C GLU A 6 4.47 -6.33 -0.92
N ASN A 7 4.87 -7.38 -1.65
CA ASN A 7 4.90 -8.75 -1.14
C ASN A 7 3.61 -9.13 -0.40
N GLY A 8 2.47 -8.73 -0.98
CA GLY A 8 1.17 -8.95 -0.35
C GLY A 8 0.99 -10.41 0.05
N THR A 9 0.48 -10.65 1.26
CA THR A 9 0.32 -11.97 1.91
C THR A 9 1.59 -12.71 2.33
N CYS A 10 2.77 -12.07 2.24
CA CYS A 10 4.03 -12.60 2.77
C CYS A 10 4.39 -11.99 4.14
N PRO A 11 5.26 -12.64 4.95
CA PRO A 11 5.76 -12.07 6.20
C PRO A 11 6.47 -10.72 6.04
N GLU A 12 7.08 -10.48 4.89
CA GLU A 12 7.75 -9.23 4.50
C GLU A 12 6.83 -8.22 3.79
N GLU A 13 5.50 -8.34 3.95
CA GLU A 13 4.54 -7.38 3.40
C GLU A 13 4.85 -5.96 3.88
N ARG A 14 4.88 -5.01 2.94
CA ARG A 14 5.05 -3.59 3.24
C ARG A 14 3.91 -2.80 2.64
N VAL A 15 3.26 -1.97 3.45
CA VAL A 15 2.18 -1.09 3.00
C VAL A 15 2.58 0.36 3.11
N PHE A 16 2.45 1.08 1.99
CA PHE A 16 2.64 2.53 1.92
C PHE A 16 1.29 3.19 1.64
N GLN A 17 0.98 4.29 2.34
CA GLN A 17 -0.25 5.06 2.15
C GLN A 17 0.11 6.52 1.91
N GLY A 18 -0.43 7.07 0.83
CA GLY A 18 -0.14 8.43 0.41
C GLY A 18 -1.30 9.07 -0.34
N LYS A 19 -1.12 10.33 -0.73
CA LYS A 19 -2.03 10.96 -1.69
C LYS A 19 -1.65 10.50 -3.11
N LEU A 20 -2.62 10.56 -4.02
CA LEU A 20 -2.40 10.11 -5.41
C LEU A 20 -1.31 10.92 -6.12
N ASN A 21 -1.14 12.18 -5.75
CA ASN A 21 -0.09 13.06 -6.27
C ASN A 21 1.31 12.77 -5.66
N GLU A 22 1.38 11.97 -4.60
CA GLU A 22 2.63 11.51 -3.96
C GLU A 22 3.02 10.09 -4.43
N LEU A 23 2.10 9.40 -5.13
CA LEU A 23 2.25 8.02 -5.60
C LEU A 23 3.54 7.82 -6.40
N SER A 24 3.89 8.72 -7.31
CA SER A 24 5.09 8.59 -8.14
C SER A 24 6.37 8.51 -7.31
N SER A 25 6.47 9.31 -6.26
CA SER A 25 7.63 9.32 -5.36
C SER A 25 7.64 8.13 -4.41
N GLU A 26 6.46 7.62 -4.02
CA GLU A 26 6.37 6.39 -3.21
C GLU A 26 6.67 5.13 -4.03
N THR A 27 6.28 5.09 -5.31
CA THR A 27 6.57 3.96 -6.20
C THR A 27 8.05 3.79 -6.50
N GLU A 28 8.86 4.85 -6.40
CA GLU A 28 10.33 4.74 -6.53
C GLU A 28 10.96 3.91 -5.41
N GLN A 29 10.33 3.88 -4.23
CA GLN A 29 10.78 3.10 -3.09
C GLN A 29 10.20 1.68 -3.10
N ALA A 30 9.20 1.45 -3.96
CA ALA A 30 8.48 0.20 -4.00
C ALA A 30 9.26 -0.88 -4.75
N VAL A 31 9.55 -2.00 -4.09
CA VAL A 31 10.26 -3.14 -4.70
C VAL A 31 9.25 -4.19 -5.18
N SER A 32 9.49 -4.73 -6.38
CA SER A 32 8.65 -5.75 -6.99
C SER A 32 8.69 -7.06 -6.19
N PRO A 33 7.58 -7.81 -6.07
CA PRO A 33 6.23 -7.53 -6.59
C PRO A 33 5.44 -6.54 -5.72
N ALA A 34 4.83 -5.53 -6.36
CA ALA A 34 4.01 -4.51 -5.69
C ALA A 34 2.65 -4.31 -6.39
N LEU A 35 1.60 -4.08 -5.59
CA LEU A 35 0.24 -3.79 -6.01
C LEU A 35 -0.12 -2.35 -5.63
N ILE A 36 -0.64 -1.57 -6.58
CA ILE A 36 -1.10 -0.20 -6.32
C ILE A 36 -2.63 -0.17 -6.31
N VAL A 37 -3.20 0.32 -5.22
CA VAL A 37 -4.65 0.50 -5.03
C VAL A 37 -4.96 1.98 -4.94
N VAL A 38 -5.83 2.49 -5.82
CA VAL A 38 -6.23 3.91 -5.85
C VAL A 38 -7.74 4.03 -5.67
N GLY A 39 -8.18 4.83 -4.70
CA GLY A 39 -9.60 5.07 -4.46
C GLY A 39 -9.90 5.51 -3.03
N SER A 40 -11.10 6.03 -2.77
CA SER A 40 -11.54 6.44 -1.43
C SER A 40 -11.51 5.29 -0.41
N VAL A 41 -11.60 4.04 -0.88
CA VAL A 41 -11.52 2.81 -0.10
C VAL A 41 -10.15 2.59 0.58
N THR A 42 -9.08 3.24 0.12
CA THR A 42 -7.75 3.17 0.75
C THR A 42 -7.72 3.78 2.16
N GLN A 43 -8.68 4.64 2.50
CA GLN A 43 -8.83 5.18 3.86
C GLN A 43 -9.26 4.12 4.89
N LEU A 44 -9.84 3.01 4.44
CA LEU A 44 -10.25 1.91 5.31
C LEU A 44 -9.11 0.94 5.63
N HIS A 45 -7.96 1.05 4.96
CA HIS A 45 -6.84 0.13 5.18
C HIS A 45 -6.40 0.13 6.66
N ASN A 46 -6.27 1.31 7.29
CA ASN A 46 -5.96 1.40 8.73
C ASN A 46 -7.01 0.78 9.66
N LYS A 47 -8.26 0.60 9.20
CA LYS A 47 -9.32 -0.07 9.97
C LYS A 47 -9.40 -1.57 9.71
N LEU A 48 -8.75 -2.04 8.64
CA LEU A 48 -8.77 -3.43 8.16
C LEU A 48 -7.35 -4.03 8.17
N ASP A 49 -6.45 -3.46 8.96
CA ASP A 49 -5.10 -3.98 9.19
C ASP A 49 -5.15 -5.17 10.16
N TRP A 50 -5.66 -6.31 9.65
CA TRP A 50 -5.89 -7.54 10.43
C TRP A 50 -4.91 -8.67 10.07
N PHE A 51 -4.12 -8.51 9.00
CA PHE A 51 -3.16 -9.51 8.55
C PHE A 51 -1.85 -9.40 9.34
N GLY A 52 -1.37 -10.49 9.94
CA GLY A 52 -0.14 -10.49 10.75
C GLY A 52 -0.32 -10.15 12.24
N ARG A 53 -1.56 -10.07 12.74
CA ARG A 53 -1.86 -10.20 14.18
C ARG A 53 -1.94 -11.65 14.61
#